data_AF-R9MF44-F1
#
_entry.id   AF-R9MF44-F1
#
_cell.length_a   1.000
_cell.length_b   1.000
_cell.length_c   1.000
_cell.angle_alpha   90.00
_cell.angle_beta   90.00
_cell.angle_gamma   90.00
#
_symmetry.space_group_name_H-M   'P 1'
#
loop_
_entity.id
_entity.type
_entity.pdbx_description
1 polymer ?
#
loop_
_entity_poly.entity_id
_entity_poly.type
_entity_poly.pdbx_seq_one_letter_code
_entity_poly.pdbx_strand_id
1 'polypeptide(L)'
;MKCEVIRDLMPLYLDECCSEGSRELVEEHLKECDSCRKMAEQMRKELIVGTEEKQENLREEELLQTGKEVIRTEIREDYLEHIIWMDIPLNILLTIFSIGTFSEWDAVNNIAYSLEPYNRMSWGPELLMNMYGCVGTPFMLGMALYGIIGEIWYLLNARKKRETAILTCVAIQSVLFKATMFITFALVGICLIFEQ
;
A
#
# COMPACT_ATOMS: atom_id res chain seq x y z
N MET A 1 36.25 31.31 -48.42
CA MET A 1 35.05 31.54 -47.57
C MET A 1 35.49 32.12 -46.23
N LYS A 2 34.71 33.02 -45.61
CA LYS A 2 35.06 33.59 -44.29
C LYS A 2 34.85 32.55 -43.19
N CYS A 3 35.88 32.25 -42.40
CA CYS A 3 35.82 31.29 -41.31
C CYS A 3 34.72 31.62 -40.29
N GLU A 4 34.41 32.91 -40.09
CA GLU A 4 33.35 33.38 -39.19
C GLU A 4 32.00 32.74 -39.49
N VAL A 5 31.59 32.76 -40.77
CA VAL A 5 30.32 32.16 -41.22
C VAL A 5 30.29 30.65 -40.97
N ILE A 6 31.42 29.96 -41.14
CA ILE A 6 31.51 28.53 -40.90
C ILE A 6 31.44 28.20 -39.41
N ARG A 7 32.04 29.04 -38.55
CA ARG A 7 31.94 28.87 -37.10
C ARG A 7 30.52 29.10 -36.61
N ASP A 8 29.80 30.06 -37.18
CA ASP A 8 28.40 30.31 -36.85
C ASP A 8 27.48 29.14 -37.29
N LEU A 9 27.81 28.50 -38.41
CA LEU A 9 27.09 27.33 -38.92
C LEU A 9 27.51 26.00 -38.26
N MET A 10 28.66 25.97 -37.56
CA MET A 10 29.22 24.73 -37.01
C MET A 10 28.30 24.02 -36.01
N PRO A 11 27.65 24.71 -35.05
CA PRO A 11 26.71 24.06 -34.14
C PRO A 11 25.52 23.44 -34.89
N LEU A 12 24.96 24.17 -35.86
CA LEU A 12 23.83 23.71 -36.68
C LEU A 12 24.21 22.53 -37.59
N TYR A 13 25.46 22.48 -38.04
CA TYR A 13 26.01 21.36 -38.80
C TYR A 13 26.17 20.11 -37.94
N LEU A 14 26.67 20.25 -36.71
CA LEU A 14 26.84 19.16 -35.75
C LEU A 14 25.50 18.61 -35.22
N ASP A 15 24.50 19.48 -35.04
CA ASP A 15 23.13 19.11 -34.64
C ASP A 15 22.27 18.62 -35.83
N GLU A 16 22.86 18.50 -37.03
CA GLU A 16 22.21 18.09 -38.26
C GLU A 16 20.99 18.92 -38.70
N CYS A 17 20.84 20.13 -38.18
CA CYS A 17 19.71 21.04 -38.41
C CYS A 17 19.93 22.00 -39.59
N CYS A 18 21.11 22.00 -40.21
CA CYS A 18 21.41 22.86 -41.36
C CYS A 18 20.81 22.33 -42.67
N SER A 19 20.40 23.23 -43.56
CA SER A 19 19.96 22.88 -44.91
C SER A 19 21.10 22.23 -45.73
N GLU A 20 20.74 21.42 -46.72
CA GLU A 20 21.69 20.65 -47.55
C GLU A 20 22.76 21.55 -48.21
N GLY A 21 22.35 22.69 -48.78
CA GLY A 21 23.30 23.66 -49.34
C GLY A 21 24.21 24.34 -48.31
N SER A 22 23.75 24.50 -47.05
CA SER A 22 24.61 25.01 -45.96
C SER A 22 25.58 23.92 -45.47
N ARG A 23 25.16 22.65 -45.53
CA ARG A 23 25.97 21.49 -45.17
C ARG A 23 27.13 21.30 -46.13
N GLU A 24 26.89 21.33 -47.43
CA GLU A 24 27.93 21.25 -48.46
C GLU A 24 28.98 22.36 -48.30
N LEU A 25 28.55 23.58 -48.01
CA LEU A 25 29.44 24.72 -47.76
C LEU A 25 30.37 24.49 -46.55
N VAL A 26 29.85 23.90 -45.47
CA VAL A 26 30.65 23.57 -44.29
C VAL A 26 31.64 22.45 -44.58
N GLU A 27 31.23 21.40 -45.28
CA GLU A 27 32.08 20.26 -45.65
C GLU A 27 33.22 20.66 -46.61
N GLU A 28 32.94 21.52 -47.59
CA GLU A 28 33.95 22.04 -48.50
C GLU A 28 34.99 22.88 -47.75
N HIS A 29 34.55 23.75 -46.83
CA HIS A 29 35.47 24.55 -46.02
C HIS A 29 36.30 23.71 -45.04
N LEU A 30 35.71 22.68 -44.45
CA LEU A 30 36.41 21.78 -43.53
C LEU A 30 37.54 21.02 -44.23
N LYS A 31 37.46 20.76 -45.55
CA LYS A 31 38.58 20.13 -46.30
C LYS A 31 39.81 21.03 -46.34
N GLU A 32 39.62 22.33 -46.56
CA GLU A 32 40.71 23.29 -46.76
C GLU A 32 41.20 23.98 -45.48
N CYS A 33 40.42 23.99 -44.40
CA CYS A 33 40.70 24.81 -43.21
C CYS A 33 40.91 23.99 -41.93
N ASP A 34 42.17 23.85 -41.51
CA ASP A 34 42.55 23.12 -40.30
C ASP A 34 42.05 23.74 -39.00
N SER A 35 41.91 25.06 -38.92
CA SER A 35 41.41 25.71 -37.71
C SER A 35 39.93 25.40 -37.45
N CYS A 36 39.12 25.37 -38.52
CA CYS A 36 37.70 25.04 -38.42
C CYS A 36 37.50 23.53 -38.17
N ARG A 37 38.38 22.68 -38.72
CA ARG A 37 38.42 21.24 -38.45
C ARG A 37 38.65 20.92 -36.98
N LYS A 38 39.68 21.51 -36.37
CA LYS A 38 39.98 21.32 -34.93
C LYS A 38 38.85 21.80 -34.03
N MET A 39 38.22 22.92 -34.39
CA MET A 39 37.06 23.46 -33.66
C MET A 39 35.84 22.54 -33.73
N ALA A 40 35.55 21.98 -34.92
CA ALA A 40 34.48 21.00 -35.11
C ALA A 40 34.73 19.71 -34.29
N GLU A 41 35.97 19.20 -34.31
CA GLU A 41 36.36 18.02 -33.54
C GLU A 41 36.24 18.25 -32.02
N GLN A 42 36.63 19.44 -31.54
CA GLN A 42 36.51 19.79 -30.13
C GLN A 42 35.04 19.84 -29.68
N MET A 43 34.17 20.54 -30.43
CA MET A 43 32.73 20.59 -30.13
C MET A 43 32.08 19.20 -30.21
N ARG A 44 32.47 18.36 -31.18
CA ARG A 44 31.98 16.98 -31.29
C ARG A 44 32.36 16.15 -30.06
N LYS A 45 33.58 16.34 -29.53
CA LYS A 45 34.04 15.65 -28.33
C LYS A 45 33.23 16.08 -27.09
N GLU A 46 32.96 17.38 -26.95
CA GLU A 46 32.12 17.92 -25.87
C GLU A 46 30.68 17.37 -25.93
N LEU A 47 30.11 17.25 -27.13
CA LEU A 47 28.78 16.63 -27.35
C LEU A 47 28.73 15.15 -26.96
N ILE A 48 29.77 14.38 -27.29
CA ILE A 48 29.85 12.95 -26.92
C ILE A 48 29.90 12.80 -25.40
N VAL A 49 30.75 13.56 -24.71
CA VAL A 49 30.87 13.54 -23.25
C VAL A 49 29.53 13.91 -22.60
N GLY A 50 28.88 14.99 -23.04
CA GLY A 50 27.56 15.37 -22.52
C GLY A 50 26.46 14.33 -22.77
N THR A 51 26.55 13.58 -23.88
CA THR A 51 25.62 12.49 -24.19
C THR A 51 25.85 11.28 -23.26
N GLU A 52 27.11 10.93 -22.99
CA GLU A 52 27.48 9.86 -22.07
C GLU A 52 27.03 10.17 -20.64
N GLU A 53 27.29 11.39 -20.15
CA GLU A 53 26.82 11.86 -18.83
C GLU A 53 25.28 11.84 -18.75
N LYS A 54 24.58 12.28 -19.80
CA LYS A 54 23.11 12.22 -19.84
C LYS A 54 22.60 10.79 -19.78
N GLN A 55 23.24 9.85 -20.48
CA GLN A 55 22.88 8.43 -20.42
C GLN A 55 23.16 7.83 -19.05
N GLU A 56 24.25 8.22 -18.39
CA GLU A 56 24.56 7.79 -17.03
C GLU A 56 23.52 8.30 -16.02
N ASN A 57 23.18 9.59 -16.08
CA ASN A 57 22.13 10.17 -15.22
C ASN A 57 20.77 9.49 -15.41
N LEU A 58 20.38 9.19 -16.66
CA LEU A 58 19.14 8.46 -16.96
C LEU A 58 19.16 7.03 -16.39
N ARG A 59 20.31 6.33 -16.48
CA ARG A 59 20.49 5.00 -15.88
C ARG A 59 20.41 5.06 -14.35
N GLU A 60 21.03 6.06 -13.73
CA GLU A 60 20.96 6.26 -12.28
C GLU A 60 19.52 6.53 -11.83
N GLU A 61 18.78 7.38 -12.56
CA GLU A 61 17.37 7.65 -12.27
C GLU A 61 16.51 6.37 -12.40
N GLU A 62 16.72 5.56 -13.43
CA GLU A 62 16.03 4.28 -13.61
C GLU A 62 16.33 3.29 -12.47
N LEU A 63 17.59 3.21 -12.02
CA LEU A 63 17.99 2.40 -10.87
C LEU A 63 17.35 2.89 -9.57
N LEU A 64 17.29 4.20 -9.35
CA LEU A 64 16.63 4.79 -8.19
C LEU A 64 15.13 4.53 -8.19
N GLN A 65 14.47 4.65 -9.36
CA GLN A 65 13.06 4.32 -9.51
C GLN A 65 12.80 2.84 -9.25
N THR A 66 13.63 1.95 -9.80
CA THR A 66 13.52 0.50 -9.58
C THR A 66 13.73 0.15 -8.12
N GLY A 67 14.78 0.68 -7.49
CA GLY A 67 15.06 0.47 -6.07
C GLY A 67 13.92 0.95 -5.18
N LYS A 68 13.31 2.11 -5.49
CA LYS A 68 12.14 2.63 -4.77
C LYS A 68 10.94 1.70 -4.88
N GLU A 69 10.66 1.14 -6.06
CA GLU A 69 9.55 0.19 -6.23
C GLU A 69 9.80 -1.13 -5.50
N VAL A 70 11.02 -1.68 -5.59
CA VAL A 70 11.41 -2.91 -4.86
C VAL A 70 11.25 -2.71 -3.36
N ILE A 71 11.87 -1.66 -2.80
CA ILE A 71 11.79 -1.33 -1.37
C ILE A 71 10.33 -1.15 -0.94
N ARG A 72 9.52 -0.42 -1.73
CA ARG A 72 8.08 -0.22 -1.43
C ARG A 72 7.34 -1.55 -1.39
N THR A 73 7.60 -2.45 -2.33
CA THR A 73 6.94 -3.76 -2.38
C THR A 73 7.36 -4.66 -1.24
N GLU A 74 8.66 -4.70 -0.92
CA GLU A 74 9.24 -5.54 0.14
C GLU A 74 8.76 -5.07 1.53
N ILE A 75 8.87 -3.78 1.83
CA ILE A 75 8.36 -3.20 3.09
C ILE A 75 6.86 -3.48 3.26
N ARG A 76 6.07 -3.41 2.18
CA ARG A 76 4.63 -3.67 2.24
C ARG A 76 4.34 -5.14 2.56
N GLU A 77 5.11 -6.07 2.01
CA GLU A 77 4.96 -7.50 2.31
C GLU A 77 5.32 -7.78 3.77
N ASP A 78 6.46 -7.28 4.25
CA ASP A 78 6.91 -7.45 5.64
C ASP A 78 5.91 -6.89 6.66
N TYR A 79 5.39 -5.69 6.41
CA TYR A 79 4.42 -5.05 7.31
C TYR A 79 3.10 -5.83 7.40
N LEU A 80 2.60 -6.36 6.28
CA LEU A 80 1.37 -7.16 6.27
C LEU A 80 1.53 -8.46 7.03
N GLU A 81 2.67 -9.12 6.88
CA GLU A 81 2.97 -10.34 7.63
C GLU A 81 2.94 -10.06 9.14
N HIS A 82 3.56 -8.97 9.59
CA HIS A 82 3.55 -8.56 11.00
C HIS A 82 2.14 -8.25 11.53
N ILE A 83 1.30 -7.53 10.76
CA ILE A 83 -0.08 -7.26 11.15
C ILE A 83 -0.84 -8.56 11.39
N ILE A 84 -0.71 -9.52 10.48
CA ILE A 84 -1.50 -10.76 10.52
C ILE A 84 -1.07 -11.64 11.68
N TRP A 85 0.24 -11.75 11.93
CA TRP A 85 0.73 -12.43 13.12
C TRP A 85 0.25 -11.80 14.42
N MET A 86 0.08 -10.47 14.46
CA MET A 86 -0.49 -9.77 15.60
C MET A 86 -2.02 -9.99 15.73
N ASP A 87 -2.73 -10.19 14.61
CA ASP A 87 -4.19 -10.33 14.56
C ASP A 87 -4.68 -11.73 14.96
N ILE A 88 -3.89 -12.77 14.70
CA ILE A 88 -4.18 -14.17 15.09
C ILE A 88 -4.51 -14.31 16.59
N PRO A 89 -3.65 -13.87 17.54
CA PRO A 89 -3.96 -14.00 18.96
C PRO A 89 -5.18 -13.17 19.37
N LEU A 90 -5.42 -12.04 18.70
CA LEU A 90 -6.59 -11.20 18.93
C LEU A 90 -7.90 -11.92 18.53
N ASN A 91 -7.89 -12.64 17.41
CA ASN A 91 -9.01 -13.50 16.97
C ASN A 91 -9.26 -14.67 17.93
N ILE A 92 -8.20 -15.31 18.41
CA ILE A 92 -8.30 -16.40 19.40
C ILE A 92 -8.92 -15.87 20.70
N LEU A 93 -8.42 -14.74 21.21
CA LEU A 93 -8.93 -14.11 22.42
C LEU A 93 -10.41 -13.71 22.26
N LEU A 94 -10.79 -13.14 21.11
CA LEU A 94 -12.17 -12.75 20.83
C LEU A 94 -13.10 -13.97 20.79
N THR A 95 -12.62 -15.10 20.26
CA THR A 95 -13.38 -16.35 20.22
C THR A 95 -13.59 -16.89 21.64
N ILE A 96 -12.54 -16.93 22.47
CA ILE A 96 -12.63 -17.36 23.88
C ILE A 96 -13.59 -16.47 24.65
N PHE A 97 -13.49 -15.15 24.49
CA PHE A 97 -14.38 -14.18 25.12
C PHE A 97 -15.85 -14.37 24.71
N SER A 98 -16.09 -14.63 23.42
CA SER A 98 -17.44 -14.89 22.90
C SER A 98 -18.04 -16.19 23.46
N ILE A 99 -17.23 -17.24 23.62
CA ILE A 99 -17.67 -18.51 24.23
C ILE A 99 -17.97 -18.33 25.72
N GLY A 100 -17.12 -17.58 26.44
CA GLY A 100 -17.30 -17.30 27.86
C GLY A 100 -18.62 -16.58 28.13
N THR A 101 -18.85 -15.45 27.43
CA THR A 101 -20.09 -14.67 27.54
C THR A 101 -21.34 -15.47 27.16
N PHE A 102 -21.24 -16.36 26.16
CA PHE A 102 -22.34 -17.26 25.79
C PHE A 102 -22.66 -18.28 26.91
N SER A 103 -21.63 -18.90 27.51
CA SER A 103 -21.83 -19.90 28.57
C SER A 103 -22.44 -19.32 29.85
N GLU A 104 -22.09 -18.09 30.21
CA GLU A 104 -22.67 -17.38 31.34
C GLU A 104 -24.14 -17.00 31.07
N TRP A 105 -24.45 -16.55 29.85
CA TRP A 105 -25.83 -16.24 29.45
C TRP A 105 -26.73 -17.48 29.43
N ASP A 106 -26.26 -18.61 28.88
CA ASP A 106 -27.03 -19.86 28.84
C ASP A 106 -27.29 -20.38 30.28
N ALA A 107 -26.31 -20.31 31.17
CA ALA A 107 -26.48 -20.68 32.56
C ALA A 107 -27.52 -19.80 33.29
N VAL A 108 -27.47 -18.48 33.12
CA VAL A 108 -28.42 -17.54 33.72
C VAL A 108 -29.83 -17.77 33.19
N ASN A 109 -30.00 -17.95 31.87
CA ASN A 109 -31.32 -18.20 31.29
C ASN A 109 -31.87 -19.55 31.68
N ASN A 110 -31.07 -20.62 31.70
CA ASN A 110 -31.52 -21.96 32.08
C ASN A 110 -32.00 -21.98 33.55
N ILE A 111 -31.33 -21.25 34.44
CA ILE A 111 -31.79 -21.04 35.83
C ILE A 111 -33.09 -20.21 35.87
N ALA A 112 -33.17 -19.10 35.12
CA ALA A 112 -34.36 -18.25 35.07
C ALA A 112 -35.60 -18.97 34.51
N TYR A 113 -35.44 -19.75 33.44
CA TYR A 113 -36.49 -20.58 32.84
C TYR A 113 -37.02 -21.66 33.80
N SER A 114 -36.20 -22.10 34.76
CA SER A 114 -36.59 -23.10 35.76
C SER A 114 -37.40 -22.51 36.92
N LEU A 115 -37.44 -21.17 37.08
CA LEU A 115 -38.03 -20.51 38.24
C LEU A 115 -39.39 -19.83 37.96
N GLU A 116 -39.65 -19.29 36.76
CA GLU A 116 -40.95 -18.66 36.44
C GLU A 116 -41.34 -18.77 34.94
N PRO A 117 -42.46 -19.44 34.57
CA PRO A 117 -42.80 -19.69 33.17
C PRO A 117 -43.59 -18.56 32.47
N TYR A 118 -43.86 -17.41 33.12
CA TYR A 118 -44.90 -16.47 32.61
C TYR A 118 -44.50 -15.00 32.37
N ASN A 119 -43.31 -14.51 32.74
CA ASN A 119 -42.94 -13.13 32.37
C ASN A 119 -42.13 -13.08 31.07
N ARG A 120 -42.86 -13.28 29.98
CA ARG A 120 -42.38 -13.13 28.60
C ARG A 120 -42.04 -11.66 28.34
N MET A 121 -40.76 -11.38 28.07
CA MET A 121 -40.27 -10.12 27.48
C MET A 121 -40.63 -8.86 28.29
N SER A 122 -39.98 -8.69 29.44
CA SER A 122 -39.97 -7.42 30.16
C SER A 122 -39.13 -6.39 29.39
N TRP A 123 -39.75 -5.29 28.95
CA TRP A 123 -39.09 -4.11 28.35
C TRP A 123 -38.41 -3.23 29.42
N GLY A 124 -37.76 -3.87 30.39
CA GLY A 124 -37.01 -3.22 31.47
C GLY A 124 -35.51 -3.12 31.17
N PRO A 125 -34.69 -2.64 32.13
CA PRO A 125 -33.22 -2.50 31.98
C PRO A 125 -32.48 -3.80 31.60
N GLU A 126 -33.12 -4.96 31.72
CA GLU A 126 -32.60 -6.27 31.29
C GLU A 126 -32.69 -6.52 29.77
N LEU A 127 -33.42 -5.68 29.02
CA LEU A 127 -33.59 -5.80 27.56
C LEU A 127 -32.25 -5.72 26.83
N LEU A 128 -31.37 -4.83 27.28
CA LEU A 128 -30.07 -4.59 26.65
C LEU A 128 -29.14 -5.80 26.86
N MET A 129 -29.17 -6.41 28.05
CA MET A 129 -28.47 -7.65 28.39
C MET A 129 -29.00 -8.85 27.58
N ASN A 130 -30.32 -8.99 27.46
CA ASN A 130 -30.93 -10.06 26.67
C ASN A 130 -30.71 -9.90 25.16
N MET A 131 -30.72 -8.67 24.65
CA MET A 131 -30.38 -8.37 23.26
C MET A 131 -28.89 -8.67 22.98
N TYR A 132 -28.01 -8.38 23.93
CA TYR A 132 -26.59 -8.73 23.85
C TYR A 132 -26.35 -10.24 23.83
N GLY A 133 -27.05 -11.00 24.67
CA GLY A 133 -26.97 -12.45 24.71
C GLY A 133 -27.47 -13.11 23.42
N CYS A 134 -28.68 -12.78 22.97
CA CYS A 134 -29.32 -13.42 21.81
C CYS A 134 -28.74 -13.01 20.46
N VAL A 135 -28.32 -11.75 20.30
CA VAL A 135 -27.88 -11.18 19.01
C VAL A 135 -26.39 -10.86 19.00
N GLY A 136 -25.85 -10.40 20.13
CA GLY A 136 -24.43 -10.05 20.25
C GLY A 136 -23.51 -11.26 20.23
N THR A 137 -23.82 -12.34 20.96
CA THR A 137 -22.91 -13.50 21.02
C THR A 137 -22.76 -14.26 19.68
N PRO A 138 -23.83 -14.53 18.88
CA PRO A 138 -23.66 -15.18 17.58
C PRO A 138 -22.98 -14.26 16.56
N PHE A 139 -23.22 -12.95 16.66
CA PHE A 139 -22.56 -11.95 15.82
C PHE A 139 -21.05 -11.91 16.09
N MET A 140 -20.63 -11.89 17.35
CA MET A 140 -19.21 -11.87 17.75
C MET A 140 -18.48 -13.16 17.34
N LEU A 141 -19.12 -14.32 17.50
CA LEU A 141 -18.60 -15.59 16.99
C LEU A 141 -18.47 -15.59 15.46
N GLY A 142 -19.49 -15.10 14.75
CA GLY A 142 -19.46 -14.98 13.29
C GLY A 142 -18.33 -14.08 12.80
N MET A 143 -18.08 -12.96 13.49
CA MET A 143 -16.99 -12.05 13.17
C MET A 143 -15.61 -12.66 13.46
N ALA A 144 -15.45 -13.40 14.56
CA ALA A 144 -14.21 -14.09 14.87
C ALA A 144 -13.89 -15.17 13.82
N LEU A 145 -14.90 -15.95 13.40
CA LEU A 145 -14.75 -16.93 12.32
C LEU A 145 -14.41 -16.26 10.99
N TYR A 146 -15.03 -15.13 10.65
CA TYR A 146 -14.71 -14.35 9.45
C TYR A 146 -13.24 -13.89 9.47
N GLY A 147 -12.75 -13.39 10.61
CA GLY A 147 -11.35 -13.01 10.80
C GLY A 147 -10.38 -14.18 10.57
N ILE A 148 -10.66 -15.33 11.17
CA ILE A 148 -9.87 -16.56 11.01
C ILE A 148 -9.86 -17.03 9.54
N ILE A 149 -11.02 -16.99 8.86
CA ILE A 149 -11.12 -17.33 7.44
C ILE A 149 -10.27 -16.38 6.59
N GLY A 150 -10.28 -15.08 6.90
CA GLY A 150 -9.45 -14.08 6.23
C GLY A 150 -7.95 -14.34 6.40
N GLU A 151 -7.50 -14.69 7.61
CA GLU A 151 -6.10 -15.04 7.90
C GLU A 151 -5.69 -16.32 7.17
N ILE A 152 -6.51 -17.36 7.19
CA ILE A 152 -6.25 -18.61 6.46
C ILE A 152 -6.18 -18.33 4.95
N TRP A 153 -7.10 -17.53 4.42
CA TRP A 153 -7.10 -17.14 3.01
C TRP A 153 -5.84 -16.37 2.63
N TYR A 154 -5.39 -15.44 3.48
CA TYR A 154 -4.13 -14.73 3.32
C TYR A 154 -2.95 -15.72 3.30
N LEU A 155 -2.80 -16.59 4.30
CA LEU A 155 -1.67 -17.52 4.41
C LEU A 155 -1.60 -18.52 3.23
N LEU A 156 -2.75 -18.93 2.69
CA LEU A 156 -2.81 -19.79 1.50
C LEU A 156 -2.41 -19.05 0.21
N ASN A 157 -2.74 -17.77 0.10
CA ASN A 157 -2.51 -16.97 -1.12
C ASN A 157 -1.20 -16.17 -1.10
N ALA A 158 -0.66 -15.84 0.08
CA ALA A 158 0.66 -15.23 0.24
C ALA A 158 1.74 -16.10 -0.41
N ARG A 159 1.63 -17.43 -0.26
CA ARG A 159 2.52 -18.40 -0.93
C ARG A 159 2.40 -18.42 -2.46
N LYS A 160 1.33 -17.88 -3.04
CA LYS A 160 1.07 -17.85 -4.48
C LYS A 160 1.39 -16.51 -5.16
N LYS A 161 1.91 -15.50 -4.42
CA LYS A 161 2.18 -14.13 -4.91
C LYS A 161 1.04 -13.54 -5.75
N ARG A 162 -0.22 -13.88 -5.43
CA ARG A 162 -1.39 -13.50 -6.22
C ARG A 162 -2.14 -12.36 -5.53
N GLU A 163 -2.39 -11.27 -6.27
CA GLU A 163 -3.25 -10.12 -5.92
C GLU A 163 -3.10 -9.54 -4.50
N THR A 164 -1.94 -8.92 -4.22
CA THR A 164 -1.63 -8.26 -2.94
C THR A 164 -2.62 -7.13 -2.56
N ALA A 165 -3.30 -6.52 -3.55
CA ALA A 165 -4.27 -5.45 -3.31
C ALA A 165 -5.55 -5.92 -2.60
N ILE A 166 -6.06 -7.12 -2.91
CA ILE A 166 -7.26 -7.64 -2.24
C ILE A 166 -6.90 -8.12 -0.82
N LEU A 167 -5.76 -8.81 -0.68
CA LEU A 167 -5.24 -9.27 0.61
C LEU A 167 -5.01 -8.11 1.59
N THR A 168 -4.44 -7.00 1.11
CA THR A 168 -4.23 -5.79 1.91
C THR A 168 -5.56 -5.17 2.38
N CYS A 169 -6.53 -5.01 1.49
CA CYS A 169 -7.85 -4.46 1.85
C CYS A 169 -8.56 -5.30 2.92
N VAL A 170 -8.54 -6.63 2.78
CA VAL A 170 -9.18 -7.54 3.75
C VAL A 170 -8.51 -7.44 5.13
N ALA A 171 -7.18 -7.42 5.18
CA ALA A 171 -6.43 -7.29 6.43
C ALA A 171 -6.71 -5.94 7.14
N ILE A 172 -6.69 -4.83 6.39
CA ILE A 172 -6.98 -3.50 6.93
C ILE A 172 -8.43 -3.42 7.44
N GLN A 173 -9.39 -3.96 6.69
CA GLN A 173 -10.79 -3.98 7.09
C GLN A 173 -11.00 -4.77 8.39
N SER A 174 -10.32 -5.91 8.57
CA SER A 174 -10.35 -6.70 9.82
C SER A 174 -9.88 -5.85 11.01
N VAL A 175 -8.71 -5.21 10.89
CA VAL A 175 -8.11 -4.40 11.96
C VAL A 175 -8.98 -3.20 12.31
N LEU A 176 -9.47 -2.46 11.30
CA LEU A 176 -10.35 -1.30 11.52
C LEU A 176 -11.64 -1.70 12.22
N PHE A 177 -12.27 -2.80 11.80
CA PHE A 177 -13.49 -3.28 12.43
C PHE A 177 -13.27 -3.60 13.92
N LYS A 178 -12.20 -4.33 14.25
CA LYS A 178 -11.86 -4.64 15.65
C LYS A 178 -11.59 -3.39 16.48
N ALA A 179 -10.85 -2.42 15.92
CA ALA A 179 -10.61 -1.15 16.59
C ALA A 179 -11.93 -0.41 16.89
N THR A 180 -12.86 -0.35 15.92
CA THR A 180 -14.18 0.25 16.16
C THR A 180 -14.96 -0.47 17.24
N MET A 181 -14.90 -1.81 17.27
CA MET A 181 -15.53 -2.61 18.31
C MET A 181 -14.94 -2.31 19.70
N PHE A 182 -13.61 -2.24 19.84
CA PHE A 182 -12.98 -1.87 21.11
C PHE A 182 -13.39 -0.46 21.58
N ILE A 183 -13.47 0.50 20.65
CA ILE A 183 -13.90 1.86 20.97
C ILE A 183 -15.36 1.86 21.44
N THR A 184 -16.27 1.13 20.78
CA THR A 184 -17.67 1.09 21.21
C THR A 184 -17.82 0.42 22.58
N PHE A 185 -17.11 -0.67 22.84
CA PHE A 185 -17.07 -1.29 24.17
C PHE A 185 -16.56 -0.33 25.26
N ALA A 186 -15.47 0.39 24.98
CA ALA A 186 -14.92 1.36 25.92
C ALA A 186 -15.89 2.51 26.21
N LEU A 187 -16.55 3.06 25.18
CA LEU A 187 -17.54 4.12 25.33
C LEU A 187 -18.75 3.66 26.13
N VAL A 188 -19.29 2.47 25.83
CA VAL A 188 -20.40 1.88 26.61
C VAL A 188 -20.00 1.68 28.06
N GLY A 189 -18.80 1.14 28.31
CA GLY A 189 -18.26 0.97 29.66
C GLY A 189 -18.15 2.28 30.43
N ILE A 190 -17.66 3.35 29.78
CA ILE A 190 -17.60 4.69 30.36
C ILE A 190 -19.01 5.21 30.69
N CYS A 191 -19.96 5.11 29.76
CA CYS A 191 -21.34 5.55 29.99
C CYS A 191 -21.96 4.85 31.22
N LEU A 192 -21.77 3.53 31.37
CA LEU A 192 -22.29 2.77 32.51
C LEU A 192 -21.66 3.18 33.84
N ILE A 193 -20.39 3.59 33.86
CA ILE A 193 -19.70 4.08 35.07
C ILE A 193 -20.27 5.44 35.51
N PHE A 194 -20.59 6.32 34.56
CA PHE A 194 -21.12 7.65 34.86
C PHE A 194 -22.62 7.66 35.20
N GLU A 195 -23.34 6.58 34.90
CA GLU A 195 -24.77 6.43 35.20
C GLU A 195 -25.04 5.88 36.61
N GLN A 196 -24.00 5.42 37.33
CA GLN A 196 -24.04 5.03 38.75
C GLN A 196 -23.72 6.21 39.69
#